data_AF-A0A101X3H3-F1
#
_entry.id   AF-A0A101X3H3-F1
#
_cell.length_a   1.000
_cell.length_b   1.000
_cell.length_c   1.000
_cell.angle_alpha   90.00
_cell.angle_beta   90.00
_cell.angle_gamma   90.00
#
_symmetry.space_group_name_H-M   'P 1'
#
loop_
_entity.id
_entity.type
_entity.pdbx_description
1 polymer ?
#
loop_
_entity_poly.entity_id
_entity_poly.type
_entity_poly.pdbx_seq_one_letter_code
_entity_poly.pdbx_strand_id
1 'polypeptide(L)' 'MVSRAVLRYIEELLDPYSGYYSDGFLNSEGMTLLRIIAREVLRENPALKPRFAKARRRRDYEYVSQLLNDVISSLSQTS' A
#
# COMPACT_ATOMS: atom_id res chain seq x y z
N MET A 1 15.56 -4.41 -2.00
CA MET A 1 15.38 -2.97 -1.67
C MET A 1 14.23 -2.39 -2.49
N VAL A 2 13.26 -1.73 -1.86
CA VAL A 2 12.07 -1.19 -2.54
C VAL A 2 12.43 0.07 -3.35
N SER A 3 11.91 0.19 -4.57
CA SER A 3 12.24 1.32 -5.44
C SER A 3 11.66 2.66 -4.94
N ARG A 4 12.32 3.78 -5.27
CA ARG A 4 11.80 5.14 -4.99
C ARG A 4 10.42 5.39 -5.59
N ALA A 5 10.09 4.75 -6.71
CA ALA A 5 8.77 4.86 -7.32
C ALA A 5 7.68 4.24 -6.44
N VAL A 6 7.95 3.10 -5.80
CA VAL A 6 7.01 2.45 -4.88
C VAL A 6 6.79 3.30 -3.63
N LEU A 7 7.84 3.92 -3.08
CA LEU A 7 7.69 4.83 -1.94
C LEU A 7 6.75 6.00 -2.28
N ARG A 8 6.88 6.61 -3.46
CA ARG A 8 5.95 7.63 -3.92
C ARG A 8 4.51 7.11 -4.05
N TYR A 9 4.31 5.92 -4.59
CA TYR A 9 2.96 5.32 -4.63
C TYR A 9 2.38 5.06 -3.24
N ILE A 10 3.23 4.74 -2.26
CA ILE A 10 2.79 4.59 -0.87
C ILE A 10 2.36 5.95 -0.32
N GLU A 11 3.16 7.00 -0.52
CA GLU A 11 2.83 8.38 -0.11
C GLU A 11 1.50 8.85 -0.72
N GLU A 12 1.29 8.63 -2.02
CA GLU A 12 0.03 8.94 -2.72
C GLU A 12 -1.19 8.20 -2.14
N LEU A 13 -1.01 6.95 -1.70
CA LEU A 13 -2.11 6.18 -1.07
C LEU A 13 -2.30 6.50 0.42
N LEU A 14 -1.35 7.19 1.04
CA LEU A 14 -1.43 7.69 2.41
C LEU A 14 -2.01 9.12 2.49
N ASP A 15 -2.11 9.83 1.37
CA ASP A 15 -2.82 11.10 1.31
C ASP A 15 -4.35 10.86 1.33
N PRO A 16 -5.08 11.33 2.36
CA PRO A 16 -6.54 11.18 2.44
C PRO A 16 -7.29 11.94 1.33
N TYR A 17 -6.63 12.89 0.65
CA TYR A 17 -7.22 13.67 -0.44
C TYR A 17 -6.83 13.15 -1.82
N SER A 18 -6.15 12.00 -1.90
CA SER A 18 -5.66 11.52 -3.19
C SER A 18 -6.79 11.07 -4.11
N GLY A 19 -6.60 11.33 -5.41
CA GLY A 19 -7.54 10.93 -6.47
C GLY A 19 -7.66 9.42 -6.66
N TYR A 20 -6.89 8.61 -5.92
CA TYR A 20 -6.97 7.15 -5.95
C TYR A 20 -8.09 6.58 -5.09
N TYR A 21 -8.77 7.43 -4.31
CA TYR A 21 -9.95 7.07 -3.54
C TYR A 21 -11.22 7.69 -4.13
N SER A 22 -12.32 6.93 -4.06
CA SER A 22 -13.66 7.38 -4.39
C SER A 22 -14.59 6.89 -3.30
N ASP A 23 -15.32 7.81 -2.66
CA ASP A 23 -16.17 7.54 -1.49
C ASP A 23 -15.45 6.80 -0.36
N GLY A 24 -14.15 7.07 -0.16
CA GLY A 24 -13.34 6.46 0.89
C GLY A 24 -12.75 5.08 0.56
N PHE A 25 -12.96 4.57 -0.66
CA PHE A 25 -12.43 3.29 -1.13
C PHE A 25 -11.50 3.46 -2.33
N LEU A 26 -10.49 2.60 -2.46
CA LEU A 26 -9.62 2.59 -3.64
C LEU A 26 -10.43 2.37 -4.91
N ASN A 27 -10.23 3.26 -5.89
CA ASN A 27 -10.72 3.10 -7.26
C ASN A 27 -9.82 2.13 -8.06
N SER A 28 -10.07 2.00 -9.36
CA SER A 28 -9.31 1.11 -10.25
C SER A 28 -7.81 1.45 -10.32
N GLU A 29 -7.48 2.74 -10.32
CA GLU A 29 -6.10 3.23 -10.36
C GLU A 29 -5.40 2.99 -9.02
N GLY A 30 -6.07 3.31 -7.91
CA GLY A 30 -5.58 3.03 -6.56
C GLY A 30 -5.33 1.53 -6.32
N MET A 31 -6.23 0.67 -6.82
CA MET A 31 -6.04 -0.78 -6.80
C MET A 31 -4.85 -1.25 -7.65
N THR A 32 -4.52 -0.52 -8.71
CA THR A 32 -3.33 -0.79 -9.54
C THR A 32 -2.06 -0.42 -8.78
N LEU A 33 -2.03 0.74 -8.13
CA LEU A 33 -0.92 1.14 -7.26
C LEU A 33 -0.72 0.14 -6.13
N LEU A 34 -1.78 -0.25 -5.42
CA LEU A 34 -1.71 -1.23 -4.34
C LEU A 34 -1.13 -2.57 -4.83
N ARG A 35 -1.42 -2.99 -6.07
CA ARG A 35 -0.87 -4.21 -6.65
C ARG A 35 0.63 -4.09 -6.97
N ILE A 36 1.08 -2.95 -7.47
CA ILE A 36 2.49 -2.67 -7.73
C ILE A 36 3.26 -2.68 -6.41
N ILE A 37 2.76 -1.96 -5.40
CA ILE A 37 3.32 -1.94 -4.04
C ILE A 37 3.42 -3.37 -3.49
N ALA A 38 2.32 -4.14 -3.55
CA ALA A 38 2.30 -5.52 -3.05
C ALA A 38 3.35 -6.40 -3.73
N ARG A 39 3.53 -6.28 -5.05
CA ARG A 39 4.51 -7.10 -5.79
C ARG A 39 5.94 -6.86 -5.29
N GLU A 40 6.30 -5.62 -5.05
CA GLU A 40 7.65 -5.27 -4.60
C GLU A 40 7.84 -5.58 -3.11
N VAL A 41 6.89 -5.19 -2.26
CA VAL A 41 6.97 -5.41 -0.81
C VAL A 41 6.97 -6.89 -0.47
N LEU A 42 6.14 -7.72 -1.12
CA LEU A 42 6.04 -9.14 -0.80
C LEU A 42 7.24 -9.97 -1.25
N ARG A 43 8.13 -9.45 -2.11
CA ARG A 43 9.40 -10.11 -2.40
C ARG A 43 10.34 -10.08 -1.19
N GLU A 44 10.34 -8.96 -0.48
CA GLU A 44 11.20 -8.73 0.70
C GLU A 44 10.52 -9.22 1.99
N ASN A 45 9.21 -8.98 2.12
CA ASN A 45 8.41 -9.30 3.30
C ASN A 45 7.18 -10.16 2.97
N PRO A 46 7.36 -11.47 2.67
CA PRO A 46 6.25 -12.38 2.32
C PRO A 46 5.17 -12.50 3.41
N ALA A 47 5.53 -12.29 4.68
CA ALA A 47 4.62 -12.37 5.82
C ALA A 47 3.44 -11.39 5.74
N LEU A 48 3.57 -10.29 4.99
CA LEU A 48 2.51 -9.30 4.80
C LEU A 48 1.43 -9.73 3.79
N LYS A 49 1.60 -10.87 3.11
CA LYS A 49 0.67 -11.36 2.08
C LYS A 49 -0.80 -11.41 2.52
N PRO A 50 -1.15 -11.89 3.73
CA PRO A 50 -2.54 -11.89 4.19
C PRO A 50 -3.11 -10.47 4.33
N ARG A 51 -2.29 -9.51 4.75
CA ARG A 51 -2.73 -8.11 4.92
C ARG A 51 -2.97 -7.44 3.58
N PHE A 52 -2.10 -7.62 2.59
CA PHE A 52 -2.35 -7.17 1.22
C PHE A 52 -3.58 -7.83 0.59
N ALA A 53 -3.84 -9.11 0.89
CA ALA A 53 -5.08 -9.75 0.46
C ALA A 53 -6.32 -9.11 1.10
N LYS A 54 -6.26 -8.80 2.41
CA LYS A 54 -7.35 -8.12 3.12
C LYS A 54 -7.54 -6.68 2.62
N ALA A 55 -6.47 -5.92 2.37
CA ALA A 55 -6.54 -4.57 1.82
C ALA A 55 -7.18 -4.55 0.42
N ARG A 56 -6.85 -5.49 -0.46
CA ARG A 56 -7.48 -5.62 -1.78
C ARG A 56 -8.98 -5.92 -1.73
N ARG A 57 -9.44 -6.63 -0.69
CA ARG A 57 -10.86 -6.96 -0.48
C ARG A 57 -11.61 -5.77 0.12
N ARG A 58 -11.04 -5.17 1.16
CA ARG A 58 -11.64 -4.06 1.91
C ARG A 58 -11.65 -2.74 1.15
N ARG A 59 -10.51 -2.38 0.56
CA ARG A 59 -10.26 -1.15 -0.23
C ARG A 59 -10.43 0.16 0.53
N ASP A 60 -10.95 0.16 1.75
CA ASP A 60 -11.14 1.38 2.54
C ASP A 60 -9.80 2.02 2.93
N TYR A 61 -9.79 3.36 2.94
CA TYR A 61 -8.62 4.17 3.26
C TYR A 61 -8.01 3.83 4.62
N GLU A 62 -8.83 3.61 5.64
CA GLU A 62 -8.36 3.31 7.00
C GLU A 62 -7.49 2.05 7.02
N TYR A 63 -7.98 0.95 6.45
CA TYR A 63 -7.23 -0.30 6.42
C TYR A 63 -6.02 -0.23 5.49
N VAL A 64 -6.14 0.44 4.35
CA VAL A 64 -5.03 0.60 3.39
C VAL A 64 -3.90 1.43 4.01
N SER A 65 -4.22 2.59 4.59
CA SER A 65 -3.25 3.48 5.22
C SER A 65 -2.56 2.81 6.42
N GLN A 66 -3.29 2.05 7.24
CA GLN A 66 -2.68 1.27 8.33
C GLN A 66 -1.66 0.26 7.80
N LEU A 67 -2.03 -0.52 6.77
CA LEU A 67 -1.10 -1.47 6.14
C LEU A 67 0.15 -0.75 5.59
N LEU A 68 -0.03 0.38 4.91
CA LEU A 68 1.06 1.10 4.27
C LEU A 68 2.02 1.75 5.27
N ASN A 69 1.52 2.25 6.40
CA ASN A 69 2.36 2.73 7.51
C ASN A 69 3.20 1.60 8.13
N ASP A 70 2.61 0.40 8.27
CA ASP A 70 3.34 -0.77 8.75
C ASP A 70 4.41 -1.22 7.75
N VAL A 71 4.13 -1.11 6.45
CA VAL A 71 5.13 -1.34 5.38
C VAL A 71 6.29 -0.37 5.53
N ILE A 72 6.06 0.94 5.64
CA ILE A 72 7.11 1.94 5.83
C ILE A 72 7.96 1.60 7.06
N SER A 73 7.30 1.29 8.18
CA SER A 73 7.97 0.94 9.44
C SER A 73 8.88 -0.29 9.28
N SER A 74 8.42 -1.32 8.56
CA SER A 74 9.21 -2.53 8.29
C SER A 74 10.43 -2.26 7.39
N LEU A 75 10.31 -1.35 6.42
CA LEU A 75 11.40 -1.01 5.51
C LEU A 75 12.49 -0.18 6.22
N SER A 76 12.09 0.72 7.12
CA SER A 76 13.02 1.54 7.90
C SER A 76 13.85 0.73 8.90
N GLN A 77 13.32 -0.39 9.42
CA GLN A 77 14.07 -1.29 10.32
C GLN A 77 15.05 -2.22 9.59
N THR A 78 14.90 -2.34 8.27
CA THR A 78 15.74 -3.21 7.43
C THR A 78 16.90 -2.43 6.77
N SER A 79 16.97 -1.11 6.98
CA SER A 79 17.97 -0.20 6.41
C SER A 79 19.09 0.15 7.39
#